data_AF-A0A9D4LC53-F1
#
_entry.id   AF-A0A9D4LC53-F1
#
_cell.length_a   1.000
_cell.length_b   1.000
_cell.length_c   1.000
_cell.angle_alpha   90.00
_cell.angle_beta   90.00
_cell.angle_gamma   90.00
#
_symmetry.space_group_name_H-M   'P 1'
#
loop_
_entity.id
_entity.type
_entity.pdbx_description
1 polymer ?
#
loop_
_entity_poly.entity_id
_entity_poly.type
_entity_poly.pdbx_seq_one_letter_code
_entity_poly.pdbx_strand_id
1 'polypeptide(L)'
;MVLGATGIGVLSTIIAAPIAIAMEGAALGIGLLSIVGKQTNKKLSMKAEKHEKIKTLTDAKLNTISDLISKALADDRISDEEYSLILSELDKFNQMKEEIRSKIRVGLDEETKQSLTAKGRDDAILSFQNMFSKSKETFIKKDEHRSNNV
;
A
#
# COMPACT_ATOMS: atom_id res chain seq x y z
N MET A 1 39.63 -12.44 -48.12
CA MET A 1 38.25 -12.27 -47.59
C MET A 1 38.20 -11.87 -46.11
N VAL A 2 39.25 -11.28 -45.52
CA VAL A 2 39.28 -10.97 -44.06
C VAL A 2 38.85 -9.52 -43.74
N LEU A 3 38.92 -8.59 -44.70
CA LEU A 3 38.54 -7.18 -44.51
C LEU A 3 37.02 -6.91 -44.47
N GLY A 4 36.19 -7.83 -44.99
CA GLY A 4 34.73 -7.66 -45.00
C GLY A 4 34.07 -7.99 -43.66
N ALA A 5 34.61 -8.97 -42.92
CA ALA A 5 34.04 -9.42 -41.66
C ALA A 5 34.30 -8.43 -40.51
N THR A 6 35.45 -7.76 -40.51
CA THR A 6 35.80 -6.75 -39.49
C THR A 6 35.01 -5.45 -39.66
N GLY A 7 34.74 -5.01 -40.90
CA GLY A 7 33.95 -3.81 -41.17
C GLY A 7 32.48 -3.93 -40.76
N ILE A 8 31.86 -5.10 -40.99
CA ILE A 8 30.48 -5.37 -40.59
C ILE A 8 30.34 -5.42 -39.05
N GLY A 9 31.33 -5.98 -38.35
CA GLY A 9 31.35 -6.01 -36.89
C GLY A 9 31.43 -4.61 -36.26
N VAL A 10 32.22 -3.70 -36.83
CA VAL A 10 32.34 -2.32 -36.35
C VAL A 10 31.08 -1.49 -36.66
N LEU A 11 30.48 -1.65 -37.83
CA LEU A 11 29.20 -1.00 -38.15
C LEU A 11 28.06 -1.53 -37.25
N SER A 12 28.07 -2.82 -36.94
CA SER A 12 27.12 -3.45 -36.03
C SER A 12 27.22 -2.86 -34.62
N THR A 13 28.41 -2.62 -34.08
CA THR A 13 28.56 -2.05 -32.73
C THR A 13 28.16 -0.58 -32.66
N ILE A 14 28.39 0.20 -33.72
CA ILE A 14 27.97 1.61 -33.81
C ILE A 14 26.44 1.74 -33.78
N ILE A 15 25.71 0.81 -34.42
CA ILE A 15 24.24 0.84 -34.44
C ILE A 15 23.65 0.16 -33.20
N ALA A 16 24.26 -0.93 -32.72
CA ALA A 16 23.74 -1.68 -31.58
C ALA A 16 23.94 -0.96 -30.24
N ALA A 17 25.03 -0.20 -30.05
CA ALA A 17 25.31 0.45 -28.77
C ALA A 17 24.27 1.52 -28.37
N PRO A 18 23.83 2.44 -29.25
CA PRO A 18 22.75 3.39 -28.92
C PRO A 18 21.41 2.70 -28.65
N ILE A 19 21.10 1.63 -29.39
CA ILE A 19 19.87 0.85 -29.21
C ILE A 19 19.89 0.17 -27.83
N ALA A 20 21.02 -0.44 -27.45
CA ALA A 20 21.19 -1.10 -26.15
C ALA A 20 21.04 -0.11 -24.99
N ILE A 21 21.67 1.07 -25.07
CA ILE A 21 21.56 2.12 -24.05
C ILE A 21 20.10 2.60 -23.91
N ALA A 22 19.40 2.81 -25.02
CA ALA A 22 17.99 3.20 -24.99
C ALA A 22 17.10 2.09 -24.38
N MET A 23 17.39 0.83 -24.69
CA MET A 23 16.66 -0.33 -24.16
C MET A 23 16.88 -0.50 -22.65
N GLU A 24 18.11 -0.34 -22.16
CA GLU A 24 18.42 -0.40 -20.73
C GLU A 24 17.72 0.71 -19.96
N GLY A 25 17.71 1.94 -20.50
CA GLY A 25 16.96 3.05 -19.93
C GLY A 25 15.46 2.77 -19.85
N ALA A 26 14.87 2.23 -20.92
CA ALA A 26 13.46 1.85 -20.96
C ALA A 26 13.15 0.70 -19.96
N ALA A 27 14.02 -0.31 -19.88
CA ALA A 27 13.85 -1.44 -18.97
C ALA A 27 13.89 -1.01 -17.49
N LEU A 28 14.82 -0.12 -17.12
CA LEU A 28 14.88 0.46 -15.78
C LEU A 28 13.62 1.28 -15.46
N GLY A 29 13.16 2.09 -16.42
CA GLY A 29 11.93 2.87 -16.28
C GLY A 29 10.70 2.00 -16.04
N ILE A 30 10.52 0.96 -16.86
CA ILE A 30 9.39 0.01 -16.76
C ILE A 30 9.47 -0.79 -15.45
N GLY A 31 10.68 -1.20 -15.04
CA GLY A 31 10.90 -1.90 -13.77
C GLY A 31 10.49 -1.07 -12.56
N LEU A 32 10.88 0.20 -12.53
CA LEU A 32 10.51 1.13 -11.46
C LEU A 32 9.00 1.38 -11.43
N LEU A 33 8.40 1.61 -12.61
CA LEU A 33 6.95 1.82 -12.74
C LEU A 33 6.15 0.61 -12.24
N SER A 34 6.64 -0.60 -12.49
CA SER A 34 6.01 -1.85 -12.05
C SER A 34 6.01 -2.01 -10.53
N ILE A 35 7.08 -1.58 -9.85
CA ILE A 35 7.15 -1.61 -8.39
C ILE A 35 6.16 -0.62 -7.78
N VAL A 36 6.15 0.62 -8.30
CA VAL A 36 5.20 1.66 -7.87
C VAL A 36 3.75 1.24 -8.14
N GLY A 37 3.48 0.66 -9.30
CA GLY A 37 2.18 0.12 -9.68
C GLY A 37 1.71 -1.00 -8.74
N LYS A 38 2.60 -1.94 -8.37
CA LYS A 38 2.26 -2.99 -7.40
C LYS A 38 1.96 -2.43 -6.01
N GLN A 39 2.76 -1.46 -5.54
CA GLN A 39 2.58 -0.88 -4.21
C GLN A 39 1.28 -0.06 -4.11
N THR A 40 0.95 0.70 -5.15
CA THR A 40 -0.32 1.44 -5.24
C THR A 40 -1.51 0.49 -5.33
N ASN A 41 -1.43 -0.57 -6.15
CA ASN A 41 -2.49 -1.57 -6.26
C ASN A 41 -2.77 -2.28 -4.92
N LYS A 42 -1.72 -2.66 -4.18
CA LYS A 42 -1.87 -3.25 -2.83
C LYS A 42 -2.56 -2.30 -1.84
N LYS A 43 -2.25 -1.00 -1.90
CA LYS A 43 -2.91 0.00 -1.04
C LYS A 43 -4.38 0.19 -1.43
N LEU A 44 -4.68 0.19 -2.73
CA LEU A 44 -6.04 0.33 -3.25
C LEU A 44 -6.89 -0.90 -2.93
N SER A 45 -6.36 -2.12 -3.08
CA SER A 45 -7.08 -3.34 -2.74
C SER A 45 -7.41 -3.41 -1.25
N MET A 46 -6.46 -3.07 -0.37
CA MET A 46 -6.73 -2.97 1.07
C MET A 46 -7.77 -1.91 1.41
N LYS A 47 -7.82 -0.80 0.64
CA LYS A 47 -8.83 0.25 0.84
C LYS A 47 -10.21 -0.23 0.36
N ALA A 48 -10.26 -0.93 -0.77
CA ALA A 48 -11.49 -1.53 -1.31
C ALA A 48 -12.05 -2.59 -0.36
N GLU A 49 -11.21 -3.50 0.15
CA GLU A 49 -11.62 -4.54 1.10
C GLU A 49 -12.22 -3.95 2.39
N LYS A 50 -11.63 -2.84 2.89
CA LYS A 50 -12.20 -2.11 4.04
C LYS A 50 -13.56 -1.50 3.71
N HIS A 51 -13.71 -0.88 2.54
CA HIS A 51 -14.99 -0.32 2.12
C HIS A 51 -16.05 -1.41 1.91
N GLU A 52 -15.67 -2.57 1.40
CA GLU A 52 -16.57 -3.71 1.24
C GLU A 52 -17.05 -4.23 2.59
N LYS A 53 -16.15 -4.41 3.58
CA LYS A 53 -16.52 -4.80 4.95
C LYS A 53 -17.45 -3.80 5.64
N ILE A 54 -17.20 -2.51 5.44
CA ILE A 54 -18.07 -1.45 5.98
C ILE A 54 -19.42 -1.47 5.28
N LYS A 55 -19.45 -1.63 3.96
CA LYS A 55 -20.68 -1.71 3.17
C LYS A 55 -21.52 -2.90 3.60
N THR A 56 -20.95 -4.10 3.71
CA THR A 56 -21.68 -5.30 4.14
C THR A 56 -22.21 -5.17 5.56
N LEU A 57 -21.44 -4.59 6.48
CA LEU A 57 -21.91 -4.31 7.85
C LEU A 57 -23.07 -3.30 7.88
N THR A 58 -22.98 -2.27 7.04
CA THR A 58 -24.01 -1.22 6.93
C THR A 58 -25.28 -1.77 6.29
N ASP A 59 -25.16 -2.55 5.22
CA ASP A 59 -26.28 -3.23 4.55
C ASP A 59 -26.96 -4.22 5.51
N ALA A 60 -26.18 -4.97 6.31
CA ALA A 60 -26.73 -5.85 7.34
C ALA A 60 -27.52 -5.07 8.41
N LYS A 61 -26.96 -3.98 8.95
CA LYS A 61 -27.65 -3.13 9.93
C LYS A 61 -28.89 -2.47 9.34
N LEU A 62 -28.83 -2.02 8.08
CA LEU A 62 -29.96 -1.40 7.39
C LEU A 62 -31.10 -2.40 7.16
N ASN A 63 -30.78 -3.63 6.80
CA ASN A 63 -31.77 -4.72 6.72
C ASN A 63 -32.40 -5.00 8.09
N THR A 64 -31.61 -5.03 9.18
CA THR A 64 -32.16 -5.20 10.53
C THR A 64 -33.09 -4.05 10.92
N ILE A 65 -32.71 -2.80 10.61
CA ILE A 65 -33.56 -1.62 10.87
C ILE A 65 -34.85 -1.72 10.03
N SER A 66 -34.75 -2.10 8.76
CA SER A 66 -35.92 -2.29 7.90
C SER A 66 -36.85 -3.39 8.42
N ASP A 67 -36.29 -4.48 8.95
CA ASP A 67 -37.05 -5.59 9.53
C ASP A 67 -37.73 -5.17 10.84
N LEU A 68 -37.03 -4.40 11.69
CA LEU A 68 -37.60 -3.80 12.90
C LEU A 68 -38.69 -2.77 12.60
N ILE A 69 -38.51 -1.92 11.59
CA ILE A 69 -39.53 -0.96 11.15
C ILE A 69 -40.74 -1.70 10.59
N SER A 70 -40.54 -2.78 9.81
CA SER A 70 -41.64 -3.57 9.26
C SER A 70 -42.44 -4.30 10.35
N LYS A 71 -41.76 -4.76 11.41
CA LYS A 71 -42.42 -5.34 12.60
C LYS A 71 -43.13 -4.27 13.44
N ALA A 72 -42.51 -3.12 13.68
CA ALA A 72 -43.12 -2.02 14.40
C ALA A 72 -44.34 -1.43 13.67
N LEU A 73 -44.31 -1.37 12.34
CA LEU A 73 -45.48 -1.02 11.50
C LEU A 73 -46.59 -2.08 11.56
N ALA A 74 -46.27 -3.33 11.88
CA ALA A 74 -47.26 -4.39 12.06
C ALA A 74 -47.89 -4.38 13.47
N ASP A 75 -47.15 -3.97 14.49
CA ASP A 75 -47.57 -4.03 15.89
C ASP A 75 -48.20 -2.71 16.43
N ASP A 76 -48.03 -1.57 15.73
CA ASP A 76 -48.63 -0.24 15.97
C ASP A 76 -48.55 0.29 17.43
N ARG A 77 -47.70 -0.33 18.27
CA ARG A 77 -47.43 0.03 19.66
C ARG A 77 -46.00 -0.29 20.03
N ILE A 78 -45.31 0.69 20.58
CA ILE A 78 -44.02 0.50 21.26
C ILE A 78 -44.32 0.39 22.75
N SER A 79 -43.92 -0.71 23.38
CA SER A 79 -43.98 -0.85 24.84
C SER A 79 -42.95 0.07 25.51
N ASP A 80 -43.27 0.60 26.69
CA ASP A 80 -42.34 1.41 27.49
C ASP A 80 -41.00 0.69 27.76
N GLU A 81 -41.03 -0.64 27.82
CA GLU A 81 -39.84 -1.48 27.97
C GLU A 81 -38.93 -1.43 26.73
N GLU A 82 -39.52 -1.44 25.53
CA GLU A 82 -38.79 -1.34 24.26
C GLU A 82 -38.20 0.05 24.08
N TYR A 83 -38.94 1.09 24.47
CA TYR A 83 -38.45 2.47 24.46
C TYR A 83 -37.28 2.67 25.42
N SER A 84 -37.37 2.11 26.63
CA SER A 84 -36.26 2.13 27.60
C SER A 84 -35.03 1.38 27.08
N LEU A 85 -35.23 0.25 26.38
CA LEU A 85 -34.14 -0.52 25.79
C LEU A 85 -33.41 0.30 24.72
N ILE A 86 -34.16 0.96 23.84
CA ILE A 86 -33.61 1.83 22.77
C ILE A 86 -32.78 2.97 23.35
N LEU A 87 -33.27 3.64 24.40
CA LEU A 87 -32.54 4.71 25.07
C LEU A 87 -31.22 4.22 25.69
N SER A 88 -31.24 3.06 26.35
CA SER A 88 -30.05 2.48 26.96
C SER A 88 -28.97 2.11 25.92
N GLU A 89 -29.40 1.65 24.74
CA GLU A 89 -28.49 1.27 23.66
C GLU A 89 -27.93 2.52 22.95
N LEU A 90 -28.74 3.57 22.82
CA LEU A 90 -28.32 4.88 22.32
C LEU A 90 -27.25 5.51 23.21
N ASP A 91 -27.42 5.41 24.53
CA ASP A 91 -26.43 5.93 25.49
C ASP A 91 -25.10 5.17 25.40
N LYS A 92 -25.15 3.82 25.31
CA LYS A 92 -23.94 3.00 25.06
C LYS A 92 -23.25 3.37 23.75
N PHE A 93 -24.02 3.60 22.69
CA PHE A 93 -23.47 4.03 21.40
C PHE A 93 -22.77 5.39 21.51
N ASN A 94 -23.36 6.35 22.22
CA ASN A 94 -22.75 7.65 22.43
C ASN A 94 -21.48 7.57 23.28
N GLN A 95 -21.47 6.75 24.34
CA GLN A 95 -20.26 6.50 25.14
C GLN A 95 -19.14 5.89 24.29
N MET A 96 -19.44 4.85 23.52
CA MET A 96 -18.46 4.21 22.63
C MET A 96 -17.94 5.17 21.55
N LYS A 97 -18.82 6.02 21.00
CA LYS A 97 -18.43 7.05 20.03
C LYS A 97 -17.46 8.07 20.64
N GLU A 98 -17.70 8.50 21.87
CA GLU A 98 -16.85 9.47 22.54
C GLU A 98 -15.52 8.85 23.02
N GLU A 99 -15.51 7.58 23.40
CA GLU A 99 -14.26 6.83 23.64
C GLU A 99 -13.39 6.70 22.39
N ILE A 100 -14.00 6.45 21.23
CA ILE A 100 -13.25 6.41 19.96
C ILE A 100 -12.71 7.81 19.65
N ARG A 101 -13.52 8.86 19.83
CA ARG A 101 -13.12 10.25 19.58
C ARG A 101 -12.00 10.70 20.52
N SER A 102 -12.04 10.31 21.79
CA SER A 102 -11.00 10.64 22.77
C SER A 102 -9.71 9.88 22.50
N LYS A 103 -9.76 8.57 22.18
CA LYS A 103 -8.60 7.79 21.75
C LYS A 103 -7.94 8.36 20.48
N ILE A 104 -8.73 8.83 19.52
CA ILE A 104 -8.21 9.46 18.30
C ILE A 104 -7.55 10.81 18.60
N ARG A 105 -8.13 11.62 19.50
CA ARG A 105 -7.53 12.91 19.91
C ARG A 105 -6.24 12.73 20.72
N VAL A 106 -6.18 11.76 21.62
CA VAL A 106 -4.99 11.47 22.45
C VAL A 106 -3.88 10.82 21.62
N GLY A 107 -4.22 10.00 20.61
CA GLY A 107 -3.22 9.39 19.70
C GLY A 107 -2.61 10.34 18.67
N LEU A 108 -3.05 11.60 18.62
CA LEU A 108 -2.55 12.64 17.71
C LEU A 108 -1.78 13.73 18.47
N ASP A 109 -1.14 13.38 19.58
CA ASP A 109 -0.20 14.29 20.22
C ASP A 109 0.92 14.66 19.22
N GLU A 110 1.16 15.96 19.04
CA GLU A 110 2.01 16.48 17.98
C GLU A 110 3.46 15.98 18.10
N GLU A 111 3.91 15.68 19.32
CA GLU A 111 5.21 15.06 19.58
C GLU A 111 5.31 13.64 18.99
N THR A 112 4.21 12.88 19.04
CA THR A 112 4.15 11.52 18.48
C THR A 112 4.10 11.53 16.95
N LYS A 113 3.44 12.53 16.35
CA LYS A 113 3.48 12.73 14.88
C LYS A 113 4.88 13.09 14.40
N GLN A 114 5.57 13.96 15.14
CA GLN A 114 6.93 14.36 14.79
C GLN A 114 7.91 13.18 14.94
N SER A 115 7.80 12.38 16.00
CA SER A 115 8.65 11.20 16.19
C SER A 115 8.38 10.10 15.15
N LEU A 116 7.12 9.87 14.76
CA LEU A 116 6.77 8.94 13.68
C LEU A 116 7.25 9.44 12.31
N THR A 117 7.22 10.75 12.07
CA THR A 117 7.73 11.35 10.83
C THR A 117 9.25 11.30 10.76
N ALA A 118 9.94 11.55 11.87
CA ALA A 118 11.40 11.43 11.98
C ALA A 118 11.84 9.97 11.78
N LYS A 119 11.23 9.03 12.50
CA LYS A 119 11.51 7.60 12.37
C LYS A 119 11.26 7.08 10.95
N GLY A 120 10.20 7.53 10.30
CA GLY A 120 9.92 7.20 8.90
C GLY A 120 10.97 7.72 7.91
N ARG A 121 11.60 8.87 8.19
CA ARG A 121 12.73 9.40 7.40
C ARG A 121 13.99 8.57 7.61
N ASP A 122 14.32 8.24 8.86
CA ASP A 122 15.52 7.47 9.19
C ASP A 122 15.45 6.05 8.60
N ASP A 123 14.29 5.38 8.71
CA ASP A 123 14.07 4.06 8.12
C ASP A 123 14.18 4.10 6.58
N ALA A 124 13.70 5.17 5.94
CA ALA A 124 13.85 5.34 4.50
C ALA A 124 15.32 5.50 4.11
N ILE A 125 16.08 6.35 4.83
CA ILE A 125 17.51 6.56 4.57
C ILE A 125 18.30 5.26 4.75
N LEU A 126 18.03 4.50 5.83
CA LEU A 126 18.66 3.21 6.08
C LEU A 126 18.32 2.19 4.99
N SER A 127 17.07 2.16 4.54
CA SER A 127 16.65 1.26 3.45
C SER A 127 17.35 1.60 2.13
N PHE A 128 17.53 2.88 1.81
CA PHE A 128 18.28 3.34 0.64
C PHE A 128 19.76 2.99 0.75
N GLN A 129 20.40 3.26 1.89
CA GLN A 129 21.80 2.92 2.10
C GLN A 129 22.04 1.41 1.97
N ASN A 130 21.22 0.58 2.61
CA ASN A 130 21.34 -0.88 2.49
C ASN A 130 21.15 -1.37 1.05
N MET A 131 20.29 -0.72 0.27
CA MET A 131 20.10 -1.06 -1.15
C MET A 131 21.35 -0.79 -1.97
N PHE A 132 22.02 0.35 -1.75
CA PHE A 132 23.27 0.70 -2.44
C PHE A 132 24.47 -0.14 -1.97
N SER A 133 24.58 -0.41 -0.67
CA SER A 133 25.63 -1.27 -0.11
C SER A 133 25.55 -2.70 -0.66
N LYS A 134 24.33 -3.27 -0.66
CA LYS A 134 24.05 -4.61 -1.19
C LYS A 134 24.32 -4.69 -2.70
N SER A 135 23.99 -3.64 -3.44
CA SER A 135 24.33 -3.53 -4.85
C SER A 135 25.85 -3.58 -5.06
N LYS A 136 26.63 -2.86 -4.24
CA LYS A 136 28.10 -2.81 -4.34
C LYS A 136 28.75 -4.16 -4.06
N GLU A 137 28.28 -4.89 -3.04
CA GLU A 137 28.76 -6.25 -2.74
C GLU A 137 28.45 -7.25 -3.85
N THR A 138 27.29 -7.14 -4.51
CA THR A 138 26.96 -8.01 -5.65
C THR A 138 27.84 -7.77 -6.88
N PHE A 139 28.38 -6.55 -7.06
CA PHE A 139 29.34 -6.28 -8.12
C PHE A 139 30.72 -6.86 -7.79
N ILE A 140 31.19 -6.69 -6.54
CA ILE A 140 32.49 -7.22 -6.11
C ILE A 140 32.53 -8.76 -6.22
N LYS A 141 31.49 -9.46 -5.77
CA LYS A 141 31.41 -10.93 -5.89
C LYS A 141 31.36 -11.42 -7.35
N LYS A 142 30.79 -10.62 -8.26
CA LYS A 142 30.69 -10.97 -9.68
C LYS A 142 32.04 -10.87 -10.39
N ASP A 143 32.89 -9.93 -9.97
CA ASP A 143 34.24 -9.77 -10.48
C ASP A 143 35.20 -10.85 -9.92
N GLU A 144 35.02 -11.28 -8.68
CA GLU A 144 35.80 -12.37 -8.07
C GLU A 144 35.53 -13.74 -8.72
N HIS A 145 34.28 -14.04 -9.07
CA HIS A 145 33.94 -15.27 -9.81
C HIS A 145 34.44 -15.27 -11.27
N ARG A 146 34.71 -14.10 -11.86
CA ARG A 146 35.28 -14.00 -13.22
C ARG A 146 36.81 -14.16 -13.23
N SER A 147 37.48 -13.87 -12.12
CA SER A 147 38.93 -14.05 -11.98
C SER A 147 39.35 -15.48 -11.63
N ASN A 148 38.47 -16.30 -11.04
CA ASN A 148 38.75 -17.71 -10.71
C ASN A 148 38.42 -18.71 -11.83
N ASN A 149 38.02 -18.23 -13.01
CA ASN A 149 37.64 -19.06 -14.16
C ASN A 149 38.44 -18.73 -15.43
N VAL A 150 39.64 -18.15 -15.26
CA VAL A 150 40.67 -18.00 -16.30
C VAL A 150 41.92 -18.75 -15.86
#